data_AF-A0A2B7WGB9-F1
#
_entry.id   AF-A0A2B7WGB9-F1
#
_cell.length_a   1.000
_cell.length_b   1.000
_cell.length_c   1.000
_cell.angle_alpha   90.00
_cell.angle_beta   90.00
_cell.angle_gamma   90.00
#
_symmetry.space_group_name_H-M   'P 1'
#
loop_
_entity.id
_entity.type
_entity.pdbx_description
1 polymer ?
#
loop_
_entity_poly.entity_id
_entity_poly.type
_entity_poly.pdbx_seq_one_letter_code
_entity_poly.pdbx_strand_id
1 'polypeptide(L)'
;MDHIQGTDLETLWMRGLKPKEKETILNDIATILTQLRTLHPPKEGVVASAQGGAILDYRIGSQLVGPFQSHSSFHSFLRGGVPLENTAQVFGEDIASCHSNNYRTFFSHSDLAPRNIIIRNGRIVGVVDWALAGWYPEYWDLTKAYYTSFKVPDWPESIKLKLPSYADELMAERLLWRLYDEPGNVSRN
;
A
#
# COMPACT_ATOMS: atom_id res chain seq x y z
N MET A 1 6.23 -22.46 -6.46
CA MET A 1 7.02 -21.52 -5.64
C MET A 1 7.99 -22.34 -4.83
N ASP A 2 9.27 -21.97 -4.88
CA ASP A 2 10.29 -22.64 -4.06
C ASP A 2 10.22 -22.12 -2.63
N HIS A 3 10.49 -22.99 -1.67
CA HIS A 3 10.50 -22.62 -0.26
C HIS A 3 11.73 -21.76 0.08
N ILE A 4 11.50 -20.57 0.63
CA ILE A 4 12.57 -19.67 1.10
C ILE A 4 12.89 -20.00 2.55
N GLN A 5 14.11 -20.48 2.82
CA GLN A 5 14.55 -20.77 4.18
C GLN A 5 14.78 -19.49 4.98
N GLY A 6 14.08 -19.34 6.12
CA GLY A 6 14.29 -18.26 7.07
C GLY A 6 13.17 -18.20 8.11
N THR A 7 13.14 -17.11 8.87
CA THR A 7 12.07 -16.77 9.83
C THR A 7 11.38 -15.51 9.35
N ASP A 8 10.05 -15.45 9.44
CA ASP A 8 9.31 -14.23 9.13
C ASP A 8 9.69 -13.08 10.08
N LEU A 9 9.63 -11.85 9.55
CA LEU A 9 10.03 -10.66 10.29
C LEU A 9 9.07 -10.38 11.45
N GLU A 10 7.79 -10.72 11.34
CA GLU A 10 6.80 -10.54 12.42
C GLU A 10 7.24 -11.27 13.69
N THR A 11 7.58 -12.56 13.57
CA THR A 11 8.08 -13.39 14.65
C THR A 11 9.32 -12.78 15.30
N LEU A 12 10.27 -12.29 14.50
CA LEU A 12 11.48 -11.66 15.02
C LEU A 12 11.19 -10.32 15.70
N TRP A 13 10.30 -9.52 15.11
CA TRP A 13 9.90 -8.21 15.64
C TRP A 13 9.25 -8.36 17.02
N MET A 14 8.34 -9.32 17.16
CA MET A 14 7.64 -9.63 18.41
C MET A 14 8.56 -10.20 19.49
N ARG A 15 9.68 -10.85 19.11
CA ARG A 15 10.72 -11.32 20.04
C ARG A 15 11.65 -10.21 20.54
N GLY A 16 11.57 -9.00 19.97
CA GLY A 16 12.36 -7.85 20.37
C GLY A 16 13.71 -7.77 19.65
N LEU A 17 13.68 -7.42 18.36
CA LEU A 17 14.87 -7.05 17.60
C LEU A 17 15.59 -5.86 18.26
N LYS A 18 16.93 -5.93 18.33
CA LYS A 18 17.75 -4.81 18.81
C LYS A 18 17.66 -3.64 17.81
N PRO A 19 17.86 -2.38 18.26
CA PRO A 19 17.77 -1.21 17.39
C PRO A 19 18.60 -1.32 16.10
N LYS A 20 19.84 -1.81 16.20
CA LYS A 20 20.73 -2.00 15.03
C LYS A 20 20.24 -3.08 14.06
N GLU A 21 19.59 -4.13 14.57
CA GLU A 21 19.03 -5.19 13.73
C GLU A 21 17.79 -4.67 12.99
N LYS A 22 16.89 -3.96 13.71
CA LYS A 22 15.75 -3.26 13.10
C LYS A 22 16.22 -2.30 12.01
N GLU A 23 17.21 -1.46 12.28
CA GLU A 23 17.74 -0.49 11.32
C GLU A 23 18.31 -1.17 10.07
N THR A 24 19.06 -2.26 10.24
CA THR A 24 19.60 -3.04 9.12
C THR A 24 18.48 -3.57 8.23
N ILE A 25 17.45 -4.17 8.83
CA ILE A 25 16.31 -4.72 8.11
C ILE A 25 15.51 -3.60 7.41
N LEU A 26 15.30 -2.46 8.06
CA LEU A 26 14.60 -1.33 7.46
C LEU A 26 15.38 -0.71 6.28
N ASN A 27 16.71 -0.76 6.31
CA ASN A 27 17.53 -0.34 5.16
C ASN A 27 17.45 -1.35 4.00
N ASP A 28 17.39 -2.65 4.29
CA ASP A 28 17.10 -3.67 3.28
C ASP A 28 15.70 -3.44 2.64
N ILE A 29 14.68 -3.12 3.45
CA ILE A 29 13.33 -2.76 2.95
C ILE A 29 13.37 -1.53 2.04
N ALA A 30 14.06 -0.46 2.46
CA ALA A 30 14.21 0.74 1.65
C ALA A 30 14.86 0.45 0.29
N THR A 31 15.84 -0.45 0.28
CA THR A 31 16.52 -0.91 -0.94
C THR A 31 15.55 -1.64 -1.86
N ILE A 32 14.73 -2.54 -1.33
CA ILE A 32 13.72 -3.29 -2.09
C ILE A 32 12.67 -2.32 -2.67
N LEU A 33 12.12 -1.41 -1.86
CA LEU A 33 11.14 -0.42 -2.31
C LEU A 33 11.73 0.48 -3.41
N THR A 34 12.99 0.86 -3.29
CA THR A 34 13.69 1.61 -4.34
C THR A 34 13.78 0.82 -5.63
N GLN A 35 14.10 -0.49 -5.55
CA GLN A 35 14.15 -1.35 -6.74
C GLN A 35 12.78 -1.48 -7.41
N LEU A 36 11.71 -1.69 -6.64
CA LEU A 36 10.34 -1.76 -7.18
C LEU A 36 9.95 -0.47 -7.90
N ARG A 37 10.37 0.68 -7.37
CA ARG A 37 10.12 2.00 -7.99
C ARG A 37 10.95 2.27 -9.26
N THR A 38 11.90 1.40 -9.62
CA THR A 38 12.58 1.46 -10.93
C THR A 38 11.83 0.73 -12.05
N LEU A 39 10.82 -0.07 -11.70
CA LEU A 39 9.97 -0.74 -12.68
C LEU A 39 9.09 0.30 -13.40
N HIS A 40 8.98 0.17 -14.72
CA HIS A 40 8.21 1.10 -15.54
C HIS A 40 6.76 0.63 -15.66
N PRO A 41 5.77 1.46 -15.32
CA PRO A 41 4.37 1.09 -15.49
C PRO A 41 4.05 0.94 -16.98
N PRO A 42 3.06 0.10 -17.35
CA PRO A 42 2.57 0.02 -18.72
C PRO A 42 2.08 1.38 -19.25
N LYS A 43 1.58 2.23 -18.35
CA LYS A 43 1.12 3.59 -18.61
C LYS A 43 1.12 4.39 -17.31
N GLU A 44 1.58 5.64 -17.33
CA GLU A 44 1.44 6.54 -16.17
C GLU A 44 -0.03 6.80 -15.83
N GLY A 45 -0.31 6.85 -14.53
CA GLY A 45 -1.65 7.01 -13.97
C GLY A 45 -2.47 5.71 -13.87
N VAL A 46 -1.98 4.57 -14.36
CA VAL A 46 -2.74 3.31 -14.29
C VAL A 46 -2.79 2.79 -12.85
N VAL A 47 -3.92 2.19 -12.46
CA VAL A 47 -4.01 1.32 -11.28
C VAL A 47 -4.47 -0.05 -11.72
N ALA A 48 -3.57 -1.04 -11.68
CA ALA A 48 -3.78 -2.35 -12.28
C ALA A 48 -2.91 -3.42 -11.60
N SER A 49 -3.26 -4.69 -11.74
CA SER A 49 -2.42 -5.79 -11.25
C SER A 49 -1.07 -5.83 -11.98
N ALA A 50 -0.14 -6.67 -11.51
CA ALA A 50 1.13 -6.87 -12.19
C ALA A 50 1.01 -7.26 -13.68
N GLN A 51 -0.08 -7.95 -14.06
CA GLN A 51 -0.37 -8.34 -15.44
C GLN A 51 -1.21 -7.28 -16.20
N GLY A 52 -1.48 -6.12 -15.60
CA GLY A 52 -2.28 -5.06 -16.21
C GLY A 52 -3.80 -5.25 -16.08
N GLY A 53 -4.26 -6.19 -15.26
CA GLY A 53 -5.67 -6.51 -15.04
C GLY A 53 -6.27 -5.85 -13.80
N ALA A 54 -7.45 -6.34 -13.40
CA ALA A 54 -8.11 -5.92 -12.17
C ALA A 54 -7.25 -6.23 -10.94
N ILE A 55 -7.31 -5.35 -9.94
CA ILE A 55 -6.60 -5.48 -8.66
C ILE A 55 -7.47 -6.16 -7.62
N LEU A 56 -6.83 -6.91 -6.72
CA LEU A 56 -7.38 -7.27 -5.42
C LEU A 56 -6.63 -6.45 -4.37
N ASP A 57 -7.33 -5.79 -3.48
CA ASP A 57 -6.71 -5.07 -2.36
C ASP A 57 -7.67 -5.04 -1.17
N TYR A 58 -7.24 -5.56 -0.01
CA TYR A 58 -8.10 -5.64 1.17
C TYR A 58 -8.52 -4.29 1.78
N ARG A 59 -7.87 -3.18 1.41
CA ARG A 59 -8.36 -1.82 1.73
C ARG A 59 -9.58 -1.44 0.88
N ILE A 60 -9.67 -2.01 -0.32
CA ILE A 60 -10.79 -1.80 -1.23
C ILE A 60 -11.90 -2.81 -0.96
N GLY A 61 -11.56 -4.06 -0.70
CA GLY A 61 -12.52 -5.11 -0.39
C GLY A 61 -12.07 -6.48 -0.87
N SER A 62 -13.02 -7.40 -0.94
CA SER A 62 -12.81 -8.82 -1.29
C SER A 62 -12.93 -9.12 -2.79
N GLN A 63 -13.35 -8.13 -3.59
CA GLN A 63 -13.64 -8.28 -5.02
C GLN A 63 -12.52 -7.70 -5.88
N LEU A 64 -12.33 -8.29 -7.06
CA LEU A 64 -11.49 -7.71 -8.10
C LEU A 64 -12.13 -6.44 -8.66
N VAL A 65 -11.37 -5.36 -8.76
CA VAL A 65 -11.83 -4.07 -9.29
C VAL A 65 -10.86 -3.47 -10.30
N GLY A 66 -11.34 -2.58 -11.17
CA GLY A 66 -10.55 -2.00 -12.24
C GLY A 66 -10.33 -2.98 -13.42
N PRO A 67 -9.21 -2.89 -14.16
CA PRO A 67 -8.13 -1.92 -13.99
C PRO A 67 -8.60 -0.48 -14.22
N PHE A 68 -8.00 0.47 -13.51
CA PHE A 68 -8.29 1.89 -13.66
C PHE A 68 -7.28 2.53 -14.60
N GLN A 69 -7.77 3.28 -15.59
CA GLN A 69 -6.94 3.87 -16.64
C GLN A 69 -6.31 5.22 -16.24
N SER A 70 -6.65 5.72 -15.05
CA SER A 70 -6.13 6.94 -14.44
C SER A 70 -6.29 6.91 -12.90
N HIS A 71 -5.40 7.60 -12.17
CA HIS A 71 -5.53 7.81 -10.74
C HIS A 71 -6.85 8.51 -10.39
N SER A 72 -7.31 9.44 -11.23
CA SER A 72 -8.61 10.10 -11.06
C SER A 72 -9.78 9.09 -11.06
N SER A 73 -9.79 8.12 -11.98
CA SER A 73 -10.84 7.08 -12.00
C SER A 73 -10.76 6.14 -10.80
N PHE A 74 -9.55 5.83 -10.34
CA PHE A 74 -9.33 5.07 -9.12
C PHE A 74 -9.80 5.81 -7.87
N HIS A 75 -9.42 7.08 -7.71
CA HIS A 75 -9.82 7.91 -6.58
C HIS A 75 -11.33 8.19 -6.57
N SER A 76 -11.95 8.38 -7.74
CA SER A 76 -13.41 8.49 -7.85
C SER A 76 -14.08 7.21 -7.33
N PHE A 77 -13.56 6.04 -7.72
CA PHE A 77 -14.03 4.76 -7.19
C PHE A 77 -13.85 4.65 -5.67
N LEU A 78 -12.71 5.06 -5.10
CA LEU A 78 -12.49 5.06 -3.64
C LEU A 78 -13.51 5.93 -2.88
N ARG A 79 -14.12 6.91 -3.55
CA ARG A 79 -15.15 7.80 -3.01
C ARG A 79 -16.56 7.42 -3.42
N GLY A 80 -16.80 6.18 -3.83
CA GLY A 80 -18.13 5.70 -4.23
C GLY A 80 -18.69 6.39 -5.48
N GLY A 81 -17.81 6.87 -6.37
CA GLY A 81 -18.18 7.57 -7.60
C GLY A 81 -18.43 9.06 -7.44
N VAL A 82 -18.23 9.65 -6.25
CA VAL A 82 -18.41 11.10 -6.04
C VAL A 82 -17.41 11.90 -6.90
N PRO A 83 -17.90 12.81 -7.76
CA PRO A 83 -17.04 13.69 -8.57
C PRO A 83 -16.10 14.55 -7.72
N LEU A 84 -14.95 14.94 -8.26
CA LEU A 84 -13.93 15.68 -7.51
C LEU A 84 -14.48 17.02 -7.00
N GLU A 85 -15.26 17.72 -7.83
CA GLU A 85 -15.91 18.99 -7.53
C GLU A 85 -16.87 18.94 -6.33
N ASN A 86 -17.44 17.76 -6.03
CA ASN A 86 -18.36 17.55 -4.91
C ASN A 86 -17.68 16.88 -3.71
N THR A 87 -16.41 16.49 -3.85
CA THR A 87 -15.71 15.69 -2.83
C THR A 87 -15.51 16.48 -1.54
N ALA A 88 -15.20 17.77 -1.62
CA ALA A 88 -15.05 18.63 -0.44
C ALA A 88 -16.33 18.66 0.41
N GLN A 89 -17.49 18.72 -0.23
CA GLN A 89 -18.79 18.75 0.45
C GLN A 89 -19.15 17.40 1.10
N VAL A 90 -18.84 16.28 0.44
CA VAL A 90 -19.26 14.94 0.88
C VAL A 90 -18.27 14.31 1.86
N PHE A 91 -16.98 14.44 1.58
CA PHE A 91 -15.89 13.75 2.28
C PHE A 91 -14.92 14.69 3.00
N GLY A 92 -14.94 15.99 2.70
CA GLY A 92 -14.08 17.00 3.30
C GLY A 92 -12.91 17.43 2.41
N GLU A 93 -12.32 18.57 2.76
CA GLU A 93 -11.28 19.26 1.97
C GLU A 93 -9.99 18.43 1.88
N ASP A 94 -9.61 17.71 2.93
CA ASP A 94 -8.40 16.90 2.95
C ASP A 94 -8.42 15.80 1.87
N ILE A 95 -9.57 15.14 1.70
CA ILE A 95 -9.77 14.10 0.67
C ILE A 95 -9.83 14.75 -0.72
N ALA A 96 -10.50 15.90 -0.86
CA ALA A 96 -10.61 16.60 -2.13
C ALA A 96 -9.24 17.08 -2.64
N SER A 97 -8.47 17.71 -1.75
CA SER A 97 -7.12 18.21 -2.03
C SER A 97 -6.19 17.06 -2.41
N CYS A 98 -6.12 16.00 -1.59
CA CYS A 98 -5.30 14.83 -1.87
C CYS A 98 -5.62 14.20 -3.23
N HIS A 99 -6.91 13.98 -3.54
CA HIS A 99 -7.31 13.36 -4.80
C HIS A 99 -7.27 14.31 -6.02
N SER A 100 -6.94 15.58 -5.83
CA SER A 100 -6.66 16.52 -6.92
C SER A 100 -5.19 16.51 -7.37
N ASN A 101 -4.31 15.89 -6.58
CA ASN A 101 -2.88 15.84 -6.86
C ASN A 101 -2.52 14.94 -8.05
N ASN A 102 -1.38 15.25 -8.67
CA ASN A 102 -0.78 14.43 -9.70
C ASN A 102 0.26 13.49 -9.09
N TYR A 103 -0.07 12.21 -9.02
CA TYR A 103 0.82 11.16 -8.53
C TYR A 103 1.52 10.42 -9.66
N ARG A 104 2.74 9.95 -9.39
CA ARG A 104 3.40 8.93 -10.21
C ARG A 104 2.80 7.54 -9.95
N THR A 105 2.87 6.67 -10.96
CA THR A 105 2.53 5.26 -10.78
C THR A 105 3.79 4.45 -10.48
N PHE A 106 3.77 3.69 -9.39
CA PHE A 106 4.84 2.75 -9.04
C PHE A 106 4.31 1.34 -8.84
N PHE A 107 5.22 0.37 -8.97
CA PHE A 107 4.92 -1.00 -8.58
C PHE A 107 4.94 -1.10 -7.05
N SER A 108 3.80 -1.45 -6.47
CA SER A 108 3.61 -1.62 -5.04
C SER A 108 3.36 -3.08 -4.70
N HIS A 109 3.84 -3.48 -3.53
CA HIS A 109 3.51 -4.79 -2.98
C HIS A 109 2.07 -4.81 -2.47
N SER A 110 1.59 -3.69 -1.93
CA SER A 110 0.24 -3.50 -1.37
C SER A 110 -0.10 -4.41 -0.19
N ASP A 111 0.86 -5.18 0.32
CA ASP A 111 0.78 -5.95 1.58
C ASP A 111 2.16 -6.15 2.18
N LEU A 112 2.98 -5.09 2.20
CA LEU A 112 4.32 -5.13 2.77
C LEU A 112 4.25 -5.14 4.30
N ALA A 113 3.81 -6.27 4.85
CA ALA A 113 3.70 -6.53 6.29
C ALA A 113 4.86 -7.42 6.78
N PRO A 114 5.21 -7.39 8.08
CA PRO A 114 6.33 -8.17 8.60
C PRO A 114 6.19 -9.68 8.37
N ARG A 115 4.97 -10.23 8.39
CA ARG A 115 4.70 -11.64 8.11
C ARG A 115 5.11 -12.08 6.68
N ASN A 116 5.22 -11.13 5.76
CA ASN A 116 5.54 -11.37 4.34
C ASN A 116 7.05 -11.18 4.04
N ILE A 117 7.87 -10.92 5.04
CA ILE A 117 9.31 -10.66 4.89
C ILE A 117 10.10 -11.77 5.58
N ILE A 118 10.93 -12.48 4.83
CA ILE A 118 11.71 -13.62 5.33
C ILE A 118 13.15 -13.17 5.63
N ILE A 119 13.58 -13.44 6.87
CA ILE A 119 14.91 -13.07 7.38
C ILE A 119 15.76 -14.32 7.56
N ARG A 120 17.03 -14.22 7.15
CA ARG A 120 18.08 -15.21 7.47
C ARG A 120 19.39 -14.47 7.74
N ASN A 121 20.08 -14.85 8.81
CA ASN A 121 21.34 -14.22 9.22
C ASN A 121 21.25 -12.68 9.35
N GLY A 122 20.12 -12.18 9.85
CA GLY A 122 19.88 -10.75 10.07
C GLY A 122 19.62 -9.93 8.81
N ARG A 123 19.42 -10.57 7.65
CA ARG A 123 19.17 -9.92 6.35
C ARG A 123 17.90 -10.44 5.71
N ILE A 124 17.27 -9.62 4.88
CA ILE A 124 16.12 -10.06 4.08
C ILE A 124 16.62 -11.02 2.99
N VAL A 125 16.01 -12.20 2.92
CA VAL A 125 16.26 -13.21 1.89
C VAL A 125 15.06 -13.48 1.00
N GLY A 126 13.90 -12.91 1.34
CA GLY A 126 12.70 -13.02 0.53
C GLY A 126 11.61 -12.06 0.97
N VAL A 127 10.82 -11.62 -0.01
CA VAL A 127 9.53 -10.98 0.20
C VAL A 127 8.52 -11.85 -0.54
N VAL A 128 7.45 -12.25 0.14
CA VAL A 128 6.46 -13.22 -0.34
C VAL A 128 5.06 -12.61 -0.31
N ASP A 129 4.07 -13.36 -0.82
CA ASP A 129 2.65 -12.94 -0.84
C ASP A 129 2.38 -11.71 -1.72
N TRP A 130 2.78 -11.81 -3.00
CA TRP A 130 2.60 -10.78 -4.01
C TRP A 130 1.18 -10.74 -4.62
N ALA A 131 0.19 -11.38 -3.99
CA ALA A 131 -1.14 -11.54 -4.57
C ALA A 131 -1.88 -10.19 -4.80
N LEU A 132 -1.57 -9.17 -4.00
CA LEU A 132 -2.14 -7.82 -4.11
C LEU A 132 -1.26 -6.85 -4.91
N ALA A 133 -0.10 -7.32 -5.36
CA ALA A 133 0.90 -6.48 -5.98
C ALA A 133 0.46 -6.00 -7.37
N GLY A 134 0.87 -4.77 -7.70
CA GLY A 134 0.45 -4.13 -8.93
C GLY A 134 0.96 -2.71 -9.03
N TRP A 135 0.39 -1.98 -9.97
CA TRP A 135 0.65 -0.58 -10.25
C TRP A 135 -0.34 0.27 -9.46
N TYR A 136 0.16 1.20 -8.66
CA TYR A 136 -0.64 2.06 -7.78
C TYR A 136 -0.05 3.48 -7.70
N PRO A 137 -0.80 4.45 -7.16
CA PRO A 137 -0.24 5.76 -6.81
C PRO A 137 0.95 5.60 -5.84
N GLU A 138 1.96 6.45 -5.99
CA GLU A 138 3.24 6.31 -5.26
C GLU A 138 3.18 6.23 -3.72
N TYR A 139 2.08 6.70 -3.12
CA TYR A 139 1.84 6.68 -1.68
C TYR A 139 1.26 5.36 -1.15
N TRP A 140 0.86 4.43 -2.03
CA TRP A 140 -0.01 3.31 -1.68
C TRP A 140 0.60 2.40 -0.61
N ASP A 141 1.85 1.93 -0.78
CA ASP A 141 2.51 1.08 0.22
C ASP A 141 2.63 1.75 1.61
N LEU A 142 2.80 3.09 1.68
CA LEU A 142 2.81 3.80 2.96
C LEU A 142 1.45 3.69 3.64
N THR A 143 0.39 4.04 2.92
CA THR A 143 -0.97 4.03 3.49
C THR A 143 -1.41 2.62 3.87
N LYS A 144 -1.03 1.61 3.07
CA LYS A 144 -1.25 0.20 3.34
C LYS A 144 -0.52 -0.30 4.58
N ALA A 145 0.68 0.20 4.88
CA ALA A 145 1.37 -0.14 6.12
C ALA A 145 0.55 0.23 7.37
N TYR A 146 -0.31 1.25 7.28
CA TYR A 146 -1.23 1.66 8.35
C TYR A 146 -2.60 0.98 8.31
N TYR A 147 -2.97 0.36 7.18
CA TYR A 147 -4.21 -0.40 7.01
C TYR A 147 -3.95 -1.90 7.16
N THR A 148 -3.78 -2.36 8.40
CA THR A 148 -3.50 -3.77 8.71
C THR A 148 -4.38 -4.28 9.84
N SER A 149 -4.89 -5.51 9.69
CA SER A 149 -5.60 -6.23 10.76
C SER A 149 -4.66 -6.73 11.85
N PHE A 150 -3.39 -6.98 11.51
CA PHE A 150 -2.36 -7.46 12.43
C PHE A 150 -1.47 -6.31 12.86
N LYS A 151 -1.64 -5.89 14.11
CA LYS A 151 -0.89 -4.76 14.69
C LYS A 151 0.47 -5.25 15.20
N VAL A 152 1.49 -5.11 14.36
CA VAL A 152 2.89 -5.20 14.80
C VAL A 152 3.27 -3.84 15.41
N PRO A 153 3.72 -3.78 16.68
CA PRO A 153 4.10 -2.52 17.32
C PRO A 153 5.14 -1.78 16.47
N ASP A 154 5.03 -0.45 16.40
CA ASP A 154 5.94 0.48 15.70
C ASP A 154 6.24 0.20 14.21
N TRP A 155 5.58 -0.78 13.59
CA TRP A 155 5.83 -1.14 12.20
C TRP A 155 5.47 -0.04 11.20
N PRO A 156 4.24 0.53 11.20
CA PRO A 156 3.88 1.56 10.23
C PRO A 156 4.79 2.79 10.35
N GLU A 157 5.15 3.17 11.56
CA GLU A 157 6.07 4.26 11.88
C GLU A 157 7.48 3.98 11.37
N SER A 158 7.94 2.74 11.50
CA SER A 158 9.25 2.30 10.98
C SER A 158 9.30 2.34 9.45
N ILE A 159 8.23 1.91 8.78
CA ILE A 159 8.11 1.99 7.31
C ILE A 159 8.01 3.44 6.84
N LYS A 160 7.26 4.28 7.55
CA LYS A 160 7.14 5.71 7.26
C LYS A 160 8.50 6.42 7.17
N LEU A 161 9.47 6.02 7.97
CA LEU A 161 10.83 6.59 7.95
C LEU A 161 11.64 6.22 6.69
N LYS A 162 11.19 5.24 5.91
CA LYS A 162 11.90 4.71 4.72
C LYS A 162 11.25 5.08 3.39
N LEU A 163 10.08 5.72 3.44
CA LEU A 163 9.36 6.22 2.28
C LEU A 163 9.34 7.76 2.28
N PRO A 164 9.11 8.40 1.13
CA PRO A 164 8.78 9.82 1.11
C PRO A 164 7.60 10.14 2.03
N SER A 165 7.52 11.39 2.47
CA SER A 165 6.39 11.85 3.27
C SER A 165 5.13 11.90 2.41
N TYR A 166 4.15 11.06 2.73
CA TYR A 166 2.79 11.12 2.21
C TYR A 166 1.79 11.31 3.36
N ALA A 167 2.01 12.37 4.15
CA ALA A 167 1.26 12.62 5.38
C ALA A 167 -0.20 13.00 5.09
N ASP A 168 -0.42 13.82 4.06
CA ASP A 168 -1.75 14.27 3.65
C ASP A 168 -2.52 13.11 3.00
N GLU A 169 -1.85 12.26 2.21
CA GLU A 169 -2.42 11.04 1.64
C GLU A 169 -2.84 10.06 2.74
N LEU A 170 -1.98 9.85 3.75
CA LEU A 170 -2.31 9.00 4.89
C LEU A 170 -3.49 9.58 5.70
N MET A 171 -3.58 10.90 5.82
CA MET A 171 -4.72 11.56 6.48
C MET A 171 -6.01 11.34 5.69
N ALA A 172 -5.99 11.60 4.38
CA ALA A 172 -7.12 11.41 3.48
C ALA A 172 -7.58 9.95 3.46
N GLU A 173 -6.65 8.99 3.37
CA GLU A 173 -6.96 7.56 3.45
C GLU A 173 -7.62 7.22 4.78
N ARG A 174 -7.07 7.65 5.92
CA ARG A 174 -7.69 7.41 7.24
C ARG A 174 -9.09 7.99 7.37
N LEU A 175 -9.37 9.12 6.73
CA LEU A 175 -10.72 9.68 6.68
C LEU A 175 -11.63 8.78 5.83
N LEU A 176 -11.18 8.33 4.67
CA LEU A 176 -11.94 7.39 3.83
C LEU A 176 -12.21 6.06 4.54
N TRP A 177 -11.26 5.51 5.30
CA TRP A 177 -11.45 4.27 6.08
C TRP A 177 -12.59 4.41 7.10
N ARG A 178 -12.87 5.63 7.57
CA ARG A 178 -13.94 5.90 8.53
C ARG A 178 -15.26 6.23 7.85
N LEU A 179 -15.22 6.96 6.74
CA LEU A 179 -16.40 7.49 6.07
C LEU A 179 -16.99 6.52 5.04
N TYR A 180 -16.14 5.73 4.38
CA TYR A 180 -16.51 4.82 3.29
C TYR A 180 -15.47 3.71 3.14
N ASP A 181 -15.43 2.81 4.12
CA ASP A 181 -14.51 1.68 4.12
C ASP A 181 -14.89 0.65 3.06
N GLU A 182 -13.89 -0.06 2.55
CA GLU A 182 -14.04 -1.15 1.59
C GLU A 182 -15.01 -0.85 0.40
N PRO A 183 -14.73 0.18 -0.42
CA PRO A 183 -15.59 0.61 -1.53
C PRO A 183 -15.85 -0.45 -2.62
N GLY A 184 -15.12 -1.57 -2.62
CA GLY A 184 -15.34 -2.71 -3.51
C GLY A 184 -16.33 -3.76 -2.98
N ASN A 185 -16.73 -3.68 -1.72
CA ASN A 185 -17.66 -4.63 -1.09
C ASN A 185 -19.13 -4.19 -1.17
N VAL A 186 -19.46 -3.13 -1.91
CA VAL A 186 -20.85 -2.65 -2.01
C VAL A 186 -21.73 -3.76 -2.60
N SER A 187 -22.67 -4.24 -1.79
CA SER A 187 -23.75 -5.12 -2.25
C SER A 187 -24.40 -4.45 -3.47
N ARG A 188 -24.45 -5.17 -4.60
CA ARG A 188 -25.35 -4.79 -5.69
C ARG A 188 -26.76 -4.84 -5.11
N ASN A 189 -27.32 -3.68 -4.75
CA ASN A 189 -28.75 -3.55 -4.54
C ASN A 189 -29.49 -3.87 -5.83
#